data_AF-A0A1W6PRM2-F1
#
_entry.id   AF-A0A1W6PRM2-F1
#
_cell.length_a   1.000
_cell.length_b   1.000
_cell.length_c   1.000
_cell.angle_alpha   90.00
_cell.angle_beta   90.00
_cell.angle_gamma   90.00
#
_symmetry.space_group_name_H-M   'P 1'
#
loop_
_entity.id
_entity.type
_entity.pdbx_description
1 polymer ?
#
loop_
_entity_poly.entity_id
_entity_poly.type
_entity_poly.pdbx_seq_one_letter_code
_entity_poly.pdbx_strand_id
1 'polypeptide(L)'
;MPIIGVTVSPRFGRAPRRALGHPAWVPDANRYMPAATGTRWPTGNTANPWTYPAGLNYQCSKLFFGSPDYPTNDFLIPFVGFALTEGGNAPQETQGPTTDTLLDEAFFIHPNGTEYPILFGGLAAATITANTGIVYGQVTLPTALPAWSIFGIRTVYHGNVGENRLGAYRIQRHRGEKYWGAGDLASIRALAAANGPSTPALDPDTWYNTVGNATNSQTQAYGPALVLAKGWDGRPVPLMLADSLAERQEIAASADERRNMCSGVQI
;
A
#
# COMPACT_ATOMS: atom_id res chain seq x y z
N MET A 1 49.21 19.07 -63.84
CA MET A 1 49.17 19.18 -62.36
C MET A 1 47.85 18.58 -61.88
N PRO A 2 47.84 17.43 -61.19
CA PRO A 2 46.61 16.87 -60.65
C PRO A 2 46.37 17.36 -59.21
N ILE A 3 45.11 17.68 -58.91
CA ILE A 3 44.61 17.97 -57.56
C ILE A 3 44.27 16.64 -56.88
N ILE A 4 44.75 16.50 -55.64
CA ILE A 4 44.58 15.34 -54.75
C ILE A 4 43.10 15.19 -54.36
N GLY A 5 42.48 14.08 -54.74
CA GLY A 5 41.15 13.67 -54.28
C GLY A 5 41.25 12.83 -53.01
N VAL A 6 40.56 13.27 -51.95
CA VAL A 6 40.48 12.61 -50.64
C VAL A 6 39.65 11.32 -50.75
N THR A 7 40.24 10.18 -50.41
CA THR A 7 39.54 8.89 -50.27
C THR A 7 38.72 8.88 -48.98
N VAL A 8 37.39 8.93 -49.08
CA VAL A 8 36.50 8.71 -47.94
C VAL A 8 36.29 7.21 -47.77
N SER A 9 36.76 6.65 -46.65
CA SER A 9 36.57 5.24 -46.28
C SER A 9 35.07 4.89 -46.17
N PRO A 10 34.65 3.67 -46.55
CA PRO A 10 33.27 3.24 -46.36
C PRO A 10 32.98 3.14 -44.86
N ARG A 11 32.03 3.96 -44.40
CA ARG A 11 31.48 3.88 -43.04
C ARG A 11 30.95 2.46 -42.85
N PHE A 12 31.43 1.80 -41.79
CA PHE A 12 30.85 0.57 -41.27
C PHE A 12 29.33 0.69 -41.22
N GLY A 13 28.66 -0.05 -42.11
CA GLY A 13 27.22 -0.22 -42.09
C GLY A 13 26.83 -0.81 -40.74
N ARG A 14 26.12 -0.03 -39.94
CA ARG A 14 25.51 -0.50 -38.70
C ARG A 14 24.49 -1.57 -39.10
N ALA A 15 24.82 -2.83 -38.86
CA ALA A 15 23.86 -3.92 -39.03
C ALA A 15 22.55 -3.52 -38.31
N PRO A 16 21.38 -3.74 -38.92
CA PRO A 16 20.12 -3.45 -38.25
C PRO A 16 20.13 -4.24 -36.94
N ARG A 17 20.09 -3.53 -35.81
CA ARG A 17 19.88 -4.15 -34.51
C ARG A 17 18.61 -4.97 -34.66
N ARG A 18 18.76 -6.30 -34.65
CA ARG A 18 17.63 -7.22 -34.50
C ARG A 18 16.88 -6.69 -33.28
N ALA A 19 15.71 -6.11 -33.51
CA ALA A 19 14.81 -5.77 -32.43
C ALA A 19 14.48 -7.11 -31.79
N LEU A 20 15.23 -7.45 -30.74
CA LEU A 20 14.85 -8.48 -29.80
C LEU A 20 13.58 -7.95 -29.17
N GLY A 21 12.45 -8.20 -29.84
CA GLY A 21 11.14 -7.93 -29.29
C GLY A 21 11.11 -8.55 -27.91
N HIS A 22 10.55 -7.82 -26.94
CA HIS A 22 10.31 -8.40 -25.63
C HIS A 22 9.55 -9.74 -25.85
N PRO A 23 9.88 -10.79 -25.10
CA PRO A 23 9.11 -12.02 -25.17
C PRO A 23 7.64 -11.68 -25.00
N ALA A 24 6.77 -12.23 -25.86
CA ALA A 24 5.34 -11.97 -25.78
C ALA A 24 4.87 -12.23 -24.35
N TRP A 25 4.16 -11.26 -23.78
CA TRP A 25 3.62 -11.43 -22.44
C TRP A 25 2.59 -12.56 -22.46
N VAL A 26 2.91 -13.66 -21.78
CA VAL A 26 2.03 -14.83 -21.71
C VAL A 26 1.17 -14.70 -20.46
N PRO A 27 -0.18 -14.69 -20.59
CA PRO A 27 -1.07 -14.71 -19.45
C PRO A 27 -0.74 -15.87 -18.51
N ASP A 28 -0.73 -15.60 -17.21
CA ASP A 28 -0.47 -16.60 -16.17
C ASP A 28 -1.39 -16.33 -14.99
N ALA A 29 -2.54 -17.00 -15.01
CA ALA A 29 -3.56 -16.83 -13.99
C ALA A 29 -3.09 -17.24 -12.58
N ASN A 30 -2.02 -18.04 -12.46
CA ASN A 30 -1.52 -18.53 -11.18
C ASN A 30 -0.44 -17.64 -10.56
N ARG A 31 0.04 -16.64 -11.31
CA ARG A 31 1.07 -15.73 -10.86
C ARG A 31 0.48 -14.62 -10.00
N TYR A 32 1.08 -14.42 -8.82
CA TYR A 32 0.82 -13.21 -8.04
C TYR A 32 1.49 -12.02 -8.71
N MET A 33 0.68 -11.04 -9.07
CA MET A 33 1.12 -9.76 -9.62
C MET A 33 0.67 -8.63 -8.69
N PRO A 34 1.37 -7.48 -8.66
CA PRO A 34 0.86 -6.28 -7.99
C PRO A 34 -0.55 -5.97 -8.46
N ALA A 35 -1.46 -5.81 -7.50
CA ALA A 35 -2.90 -5.68 -7.76
C ALA A 35 -3.52 -4.52 -6.98
N ALA A 36 -2.70 -3.56 -6.56
CA ALA A 36 -3.19 -2.33 -5.96
C ALA A 36 -2.27 -1.14 -6.20
N THR A 37 -2.89 0.03 -6.21
CA THR A 37 -2.23 1.33 -6.12
C THR A 37 -2.50 1.99 -4.78
N GLY A 38 -1.65 2.94 -4.41
CA GLY A 38 -1.77 3.63 -3.12
C GLY A 38 -1.35 2.77 -1.93
N THR A 39 -0.84 1.56 -2.16
CA THR A 39 -0.16 0.75 -1.14
C THR A 39 1.19 1.38 -0.82
N ARG A 40 1.55 1.32 0.46
CA ARG A 40 2.79 1.87 0.98
C ARG A 40 3.51 0.86 1.85
N TRP A 41 4.79 0.65 1.56
CA TRP A 41 5.65 -0.07 2.47
C TRP A 41 5.83 0.76 3.76
N PRO A 42 5.87 0.15 4.95
CA PRO A 42 6.19 0.92 6.14
C PRO A 42 7.58 1.54 6.02
N THR A 43 7.63 2.86 6.01
CA THR A 43 8.86 3.62 5.79
C THR A 43 8.85 4.90 6.62
N GLY A 44 10.05 5.40 6.93
CA GLY A 44 10.26 6.59 7.75
C GLY A 44 10.68 6.27 9.18
N ASN A 45 10.83 7.31 9.99
CA ASN A 45 11.36 7.18 11.35
C ASN A 45 10.34 6.49 12.28
N THR A 46 10.69 5.33 12.84
CA THR A 46 9.92 4.69 13.93
C THR A 46 10.16 5.35 15.28
N ALA A 47 11.18 6.19 15.41
CA ALA A 47 11.41 6.97 16.62
C ALA A 47 10.39 8.11 16.71
N ASN A 48 9.40 7.88 17.57
CA ASN A 48 8.55 8.86 18.27
C ASN A 48 7.80 9.84 17.34
N PRO A 49 6.49 9.62 17.06
CA PRO A 49 5.49 9.60 18.14
C PRO A 49 4.39 8.51 18.02
N TRP A 50 4.61 7.43 17.27
CA TRP A 50 3.60 6.39 17.12
C TRP A 50 3.73 5.34 18.22
N THR A 51 3.18 5.61 19.39
CA THR A 51 2.96 4.61 20.44
C THR A 51 1.49 4.20 20.51
N TYR A 52 1.19 3.12 21.21
CA TYR A 52 -0.18 2.77 21.60
C TYR A 52 -0.61 3.62 22.80
N PRO A 53 -1.58 4.55 22.66
CA PRO A 53 -2.03 5.37 23.78
C PRO A 53 -2.84 4.56 24.79
N ALA A 54 -2.82 4.99 26.05
CA ALA A 54 -3.66 4.38 27.09
C ALA A 54 -5.15 4.49 26.71
N GLY A 55 -5.87 3.37 26.78
CA GLY A 55 -7.29 3.30 26.39
C GLY A 55 -7.56 3.36 24.88
N LEU A 56 -6.51 3.38 24.04
CA LEU A 56 -6.60 3.36 22.57
C LEU A 56 -5.58 2.38 21.96
N ASN A 57 -5.24 1.32 22.70
CA ASN A 57 -4.24 0.34 22.32
C ASN A 57 -4.76 -0.69 21.31
N TYR A 58 -6.08 -0.87 21.23
CA TYR A 58 -6.72 -1.52 20.08
C TYR A 58 -7.02 -0.47 19.03
N GLN A 59 -6.58 -0.72 17.80
CA GLN A 59 -6.62 0.23 16.71
C GLN A 59 -7.22 -0.41 15.48
N CYS A 60 -7.95 0.37 14.69
CA CYS A 60 -8.53 -0.09 13.44
C CYS A 60 -8.32 0.94 12.34
N SER A 61 -7.64 0.54 11.26
CA SER A 61 -7.50 1.33 10.05
C SER A 61 -8.49 0.86 8.99
N LYS A 62 -9.12 1.79 8.29
CA LYS A 62 -9.93 1.54 7.09
C LYS A 62 -9.32 2.33 5.94
N LEU A 63 -8.70 1.63 5.00
CA LEU A 63 -7.89 2.20 3.92
C LEU A 63 -8.47 1.82 2.57
N PHE A 64 -8.29 2.66 1.55
CA PHE A 64 -8.80 2.42 0.20
C PHE A 64 -7.70 2.45 -0.87
N PHE A 65 -7.82 1.54 -1.84
CA PHE A 65 -6.81 1.24 -2.86
C PHE A 65 -7.47 1.10 -4.24
N GLY A 66 -6.75 1.44 -5.30
CA GLY A 66 -7.20 1.24 -6.67
C GLY A 66 -6.85 -0.16 -7.16
N SER A 67 -7.76 -0.79 -7.91
CA SER A 67 -7.56 -2.11 -8.53
C SER A 67 -6.78 -2.01 -9.85
N PRO A 68 -6.25 -3.13 -10.37
CA PRO A 68 -5.65 -3.14 -11.70
C PRO A 68 -6.71 -2.98 -12.81
N ASP A 69 -6.23 -2.87 -14.05
CA ASP A 69 -7.03 -2.74 -15.28
C ASP A 69 -7.61 -4.08 -15.79
N TYR A 70 -7.37 -5.16 -15.06
CA TYR A 70 -7.91 -6.50 -15.30
C TYR A 70 -8.60 -7.04 -14.03
N PRO A 71 -9.62 -7.91 -14.16
CA PRO A 71 -10.30 -8.50 -13.01
C PRO A 71 -9.39 -9.46 -12.22
N THR A 72 -9.48 -9.41 -10.90
CA THR A 72 -8.72 -10.28 -9.97
C THR A 72 -9.63 -10.80 -8.86
N ASN A 73 -9.39 -12.01 -8.34
CA ASN A 73 -10.25 -12.59 -7.30
C ASN A 73 -9.50 -13.26 -6.16
N ASP A 74 -8.22 -13.56 -6.28
CA ASP A 74 -7.43 -14.22 -5.24
C ASP A 74 -6.25 -13.34 -4.85
N PHE A 75 -6.29 -12.81 -3.62
CA PHE A 75 -5.39 -11.78 -3.13
C PHE A 75 -4.46 -12.31 -2.04
N LEU A 76 -3.20 -11.88 -2.11
CA LEU A 76 -2.16 -12.11 -1.11
C LEU A 76 -1.66 -10.75 -0.59
N ILE A 77 -1.78 -10.55 0.71
CA ILE A 77 -1.62 -9.24 1.36
C ILE A 77 -0.60 -9.37 2.48
N PRO A 78 0.67 -8.99 2.26
CA PRO A 78 1.68 -8.98 3.32
C PRO A 78 1.44 -7.87 4.34
N PHE A 79 1.51 -8.23 5.62
CA PHE A 79 1.64 -7.31 6.75
C PHE A 79 3.00 -7.55 7.40
N VAL A 80 3.72 -6.46 7.68
CA VAL A 80 5.15 -6.53 8.07
C VAL A 80 5.38 -5.95 9.46
N GLY A 81 6.27 -6.57 10.21
CA GLY A 81 6.69 -6.17 11.56
C GLY A 81 7.88 -5.23 11.56
N PHE A 82 8.25 -4.68 10.41
CA PHE A 82 9.37 -3.76 10.25
C PHE A 82 9.08 -2.64 9.26
N ALA A 83 9.86 -1.57 9.34
CA ALA A 83 9.88 -0.43 8.46
C ALA A 83 11.28 -0.19 7.90
N LEU A 84 11.34 0.53 6.78
CA LEU A 84 12.59 0.92 6.14
C LEU A 84 12.93 2.39 6.44
N THR A 85 14.20 2.67 6.68
CA THR A 85 14.69 4.04 6.89
C THR A 85 14.61 4.84 5.58
N GLU A 86 14.17 6.10 5.65
CA GLU A 86 14.18 7.05 4.51
C GLU A 86 15.21 8.18 4.73
N GLY A 87 15.69 8.78 3.65
CA GLY A 87 16.43 10.05 3.66
C GLY A 87 17.93 9.91 3.96
N GLY A 88 18.52 10.93 4.58
CA GLY A 88 19.98 11.01 4.84
C GLY A 88 20.53 9.98 5.84
N ASN A 89 19.65 9.22 6.49
CA ASN A 89 20.00 8.08 7.33
C ASN A 89 19.96 6.75 6.55
N ALA A 90 19.65 6.76 5.25
CA ALA A 90 19.89 5.61 4.40
C ALA A 90 21.40 5.53 4.06
N PRO A 91 22.06 4.36 4.14
CA PRO A 91 21.51 3.03 4.38
C PRO A 91 21.62 2.61 5.85
N GLN A 92 20.57 2.82 6.65
CA GLN A 92 20.44 2.21 7.97
C GLN A 92 19.34 1.15 7.93
N GLU A 93 19.71 -0.04 8.40
CA GLU A 93 18.95 -1.29 8.48
C GLU A 93 17.55 -1.09 9.08
N THR A 94 16.65 -1.96 8.63
CA THR A 94 15.35 -2.30 9.20
C THR A 94 15.08 -1.71 10.59
N GLN A 95 14.10 -0.82 10.66
CA GLN A 95 13.57 -0.29 11.92
C GLN A 95 12.31 -1.06 12.28
N GLY A 96 11.93 -1.12 13.56
CA GLY A 96 10.70 -1.79 13.93
C GLY A 96 10.25 -1.45 15.34
N PRO A 97 9.08 -1.96 15.73
CA PRO A 97 8.59 -1.83 17.08
C PRO A 97 9.47 -2.65 18.05
N THR A 98 9.40 -2.32 19.33
CA THR A 98 10.03 -3.05 20.44
C THR A 98 9.31 -4.36 20.75
N THR A 99 8.02 -4.43 20.42
CA THR A 99 7.16 -5.60 20.64
C THR A 99 6.41 -6.01 19.38
N ASP A 100 5.99 -7.27 19.34
CA ASP A 100 5.18 -7.80 18.25
C ASP A 100 3.89 -6.99 18.06
N THR A 101 3.44 -6.88 16.82
CA THR A 101 2.11 -6.34 16.50
C THR A 101 1.13 -7.50 16.43
N LEU A 102 0.06 -7.42 17.21
CA LEU A 102 -0.98 -8.44 17.26
C LEU A 102 -2.11 -8.02 16.32
N LEU A 103 -2.27 -8.74 15.22
CA LEU A 103 -3.35 -8.52 14.27
C LEU A 103 -4.53 -9.39 14.69
N ASP A 104 -5.63 -8.75 15.09
CA ASP A 104 -6.82 -9.44 15.57
C ASP A 104 -7.68 -9.92 14.41
N GLU A 105 -7.92 -9.03 13.43
CA GLU A 105 -8.77 -9.28 12.27
C GLU A 105 -8.38 -8.38 11.11
N ALA A 106 -8.56 -8.86 9.88
CA ALA A 106 -8.51 -8.04 8.69
C ALA A 106 -9.62 -8.41 7.70
N PHE A 107 -10.15 -7.42 6.99
CA PHE A 107 -11.23 -7.59 6.03
C PHE A 107 -10.91 -6.87 4.73
N PHE A 108 -11.16 -7.54 3.62
CA PHE A 108 -11.22 -6.96 2.30
C PHE A 108 -12.62 -6.38 2.07
N ILE A 109 -12.70 -5.09 1.76
CA ILE A 109 -13.96 -4.39 1.48
C ILE A 109 -14.11 -4.30 -0.04
N HIS A 110 -15.05 -5.04 -0.59
CA HIS A 110 -15.39 -4.95 -2.01
C HIS A 110 -16.11 -3.61 -2.32
N PRO A 111 -16.03 -3.07 -3.55
CA PRO A 111 -16.69 -1.81 -3.93
C PRO A 111 -18.18 -1.72 -3.62
N ASN A 112 -18.88 -2.86 -3.52
CA ASN A 112 -20.28 -2.93 -3.11
C ASN A 112 -20.50 -2.84 -1.58
N GLY A 113 -19.44 -2.62 -0.80
CA GLY A 113 -19.46 -2.55 0.66
C GLY A 113 -19.40 -3.89 1.39
N THR A 114 -19.37 -5.03 0.69
CA THR A 114 -19.26 -6.35 1.33
C THR A 114 -17.86 -6.57 1.89
N GLU A 115 -17.79 -7.06 3.12
CA GLU A 115 -16.53 -7.41 3.78
C GLU A 115 -16.25 -8.91 3.67
N TYR A 116 -15.06 -9.26 3.23
CA TYR A 116 -14.56 -10.63 3.16
C TYR A 116 -13.38 -10.78 4.12
N PRO A 117 -13.37 -11.78 5.01
CA PRO A 117 -12.28 -11.95 5.95
C PRO A 117 -10.97 -12.27 5.20
N ILE A 118 -9.89 -11.60 5.61
CA ILE A 118 -8.53 -11.93 5.22
C ILE A 118 -8.00 -12.91 6.26
N LEU A 119 -7.56 -14.09 5.80
CA LEU A 119 -7.11 -15.18 6.67
C LEU A 119 -5.59 -15.35 6.60
N PHE A 120 -4.98 -15.68 7.73
CA PHE A 120 -3.55 -15.90 7.90
C PHE A 120 -3.33 -17.37 8.22
N GLY A 121 -2.99 -18.18 7.20
CA GLY A 121 -2.91 -19.63 7.35
C GLY A 121 -4.23 -20.27 7.78
N GLY A 122 -5.36 -19.67 7.40
CA GLY A 122 -6.72 -20.12 7.77
C GLY A 122 -7.27 -19.51 9.07
N LEU A 123 -6.50 -18.71 9.80
CA LEU A 123 -6.92 -18.03 11.03
C LEU A 123 -7.24 -16.55 10.77
N ALA A 124 -8.15 -15.95 11.54
CA ALA A 124 -8.47 -14.52 11.41
C ALA A 124 -7.39 -13.60 12.03
N ALA A 125 -6.69 -14.11 13.05
CA ALA A 125 -5.68 -13.38 13.79
C ALA A 125 -4.27 -13.88 13.44
N ALA A 126 -3.27 -13.01 13.59
CA ALA A 126 -1.87 -13.34 13.41
C ALA A 126 -0.96 -12.49 14.31
N THR A 127 0.13 -13.07 14.77
CA THR A 127 1.21 -12.34 15.45
C THR A 127 2.27 -11.96 14.43
N ILE A 128 2.57 -10.67 14.34
CA ILE A 128 3.59 -10.14 13.44
C ILE A 128 4.83 -9.86 14.28
N THR A 129 5.84 -10.73 14.15
CA THR A 129 7.09 -10.62 14.90
C THR A 129 7.77 -9.27 14.64
N ALA A 130 8.15 -8.58 15.71
CA ALA A 130 8.84 -7.31 15.63
C ALA A 130 10.15 -7.41 14.83
N ASN A 131 10.47 -6.37 14.07
CA ASN A 131 11.70 -6.17 13.28
C ASN A 131 11.94 -7.16 12.13
N THR A 132 11.26 -8.30 12.07
CA THR A 132 11.57 -9.36 11.08
C THR A 132 10.35 -10.04 10.50
N GLY A 133 9.21 -9.99 11.18
CA GLY A 133 8.01 -10.75 10.82
C GLY A 133 7.36 -10.25 9.54
N ILE A 134 6.91 -11.20 8.72
CA ILE A 134 5.98 -10.96 7.63
C ILE A 134 4.89 -12.02 7.76
N VAL A 135 3.64 -11.59 7.84
CA VAL A 135 2.48 -12.48 7.76
C VAL A 135 1.73 -12.19 6.46
N TYR A 136 1.30 -13.25 5.79
CA TYR A 136 0.60 -13.14 4.52
C TYR A 136 -0.88 -13.43 4.74
N GLY A 137 -1.69 -12.39 4.62
CA GLY A 137 -3.14 -12.51 4.57
C GLY A 137 -3.58 -12.99 3.20
N GLN A 138 -4.58 -13.86 3.16
CA GLN A 138 -5.17 -14.39 1.94
C GLN A 138 -6.67 -14.17 1.95
N VAL A 139 -7.20 -13.78 0.78
CA VAL A 139 -8.65 -13.67 0.58
C VAL A 139 -8.97 -14.03 -0.87
N THR A 140 -9.92 -14.95 -1.04
CA THR A 140 -10.49 -15.27 -2.35
C THR A 140 -11.92 -14.77 -2.40
N LEU A 141 -12.18 -13.85 -3.32
CA LEU A 141 -13.51 -13.26 -3.52
C LEU A 141 -14.40 -14.22 -4.31
N PRO A 142 -15.69 -14.32 -3.97
CA PRO A 142 -16.64 -15.15 -4.72
C PRO A 142 -16.90 -14.61 -6.13
N THR A 143 -16.73 -13.31 -6.32
CA THR A 143 -16.80 -12.62 -7.61
C THR A 143 -15.53 -11.82 -7.81
N ALA A 144 -15.00 -11.82 -9.04
CA ALA A 144 -13.82 -11.02 -9.34
C ALA A 144 -14.06 -9.54 -9.03
N LEU A 145 -13.07 -8.92 -8.42
CA LEU A 145 -13.00 -7.48 -8.27
C LEU A 145 -13.01 -6.84 -9.67
N PRO A 146 -13.92 -5.89 -9.95
CA PRO A 146 -13.94 -5.22 -11.24
C PRO A 146 -12.64 -4.48 -11.52
N ALA A 147 -12.22 -4.44 -12.79
CA ALA A 147 -11.13 -3.58 -13.21
C ALA A 147 -11.46 -2.10 -12.92
N TRP A 148 -10.43 -1.28 -12.65
CA TRP A 148 -10.55 0.16 -12.37
C TRP A 148 -11.50 0.52 -11.23
N SER A 149 -11.58 -0.34 -10.22
CA SER A 149 -12.42 -0.14 -9.05
C SER A 149 -11.60 0.31 -7.83
N ILE A 150 -12.29 0.88 -6.85
CA ILE A 150 -11.71 1.19 -5.54
C ILE A 150 -12.22 0.16 -4.54
N PHE A 151 -11.29 -0.57 -3.92
CA PHE A 151 -11.57 -1.52 -2.86
C PHE A 151 -10.92 -1.05 -1.55
N GLY A 152 -11.37 -1.58 -0.43
CA GLY A 152 -10.81 -1.24 0.88
C GLY A 152 -10.14 -2.41 1.58
N ILE A 153 -9.30 -2.11 2.55
CA ILE A 153 -8.83 -3.06 3.55
C ILE A 153 -9.05 -2.44 4.92
N ARG A 154 -9.73 -3.17 5.80
CA ARG A 154 -9.92 -2.82 7.20
C ARG A 154 -9.07 -3.73 8.07
N THR A 155 -8.20 -3.16 8.88
CA THR A 155 -7.23 -3.92 9.71
C THR A 155 -7.45 -3.55 11.17
N VAL A 156 -7.69 -4.54 12.02
CA VAL A 156 -7.79 -4.42 13.48
C VAL A 156 -6.54 -5.03 14.10
N TYR A 157 -5.85 -4.26 14.92
CA TYR A 157 -4.59 -4.66 15.53
C TYR A 157 -4.41 -3.98 16.89
N HIS A 158 -3.55 -4.55 17.72
CA HIS A 158 -3.19 -3.97 19.00
C HIS A 158 -1.74 -4.26 19.40
N GLY A 159 -1.35 -3.57 20.46
CA GLY A 159 -0.12 -3.82 21.20
C GLY A 159 -0.26 -3.30 22.63
N ASN A 160 0.84 -3.37 23.38
CA ASN A 160 0.86 -2.87 24.76
C ASN A 160 0.90 -1.35 24.78
N VAL A 161 0.21 -0.75 25.76
CA VAL A 161 0.22 0.70 25.98
C VAL A 161 1.64 1.20 26.19
N GLY A 162 2.01 2.27 25.51
CA GLY A 162 3.33 2.90 25.60
C GLY A 162 4.38 2.31 24.67
N GLU A 163 4.17 1.09 24.15
CA GLU A 163 5.06 0.52 23.15
C GLU A 163 4.90 1.24 21.81
N ASN A 164 5.99 1.31 21.05
CA ASN A 164 5.97 1.88 19.71
C ASN A 164 5.25 0.94 18.73
N ARG A 165 4.75 1.53 17.64
CA ARG A 165 4.04 0.83 16.57
C ARG A 165 4.47 1.34 15.22
N LEU A 166 4.20 0.53 14.21
CA LEU A 166 4.41 0.91 12.83
C LEU A 166 3.24 1.74 12.30
N GLY A 167 3.56 2.62 11.37
CA GLY A 167 2.60 3.40 10.59
C GLY A 167 3.13 3.53 9.17
N ALA A 168 2.21 3.51 8.20
CA ALA A 168 2.54 3.70 6.79
C ALA A 168 1.55 4.66 6.12
N TYR A 169 0.28 4.62 6.54
CA TYR A 169 -0.81 5.28 5.85
C TYR A 169 -1.30 6.50 6.59
N ARG A 170 -1.31 7.66 5.94
CA ARG A 170 -2.05 8.82 6.43
C ARG A 170 -3.49 8.72 5.96
N ILE A 171 -4.42 9.02 6.86
CA ILE A 171 -5.85 8.90 6.60
C ILE A 171 -6.33 10.02 5.70
N GLN A 172 -6.95 9.64 4.58
CA GLN A 172 -7.60 10.54 3.65
C GLN A 172 -9.12 10.51 3.85
N ARG A 173 -9.62 11.41 4.71
CA ARG A 173 -11.03 11.42 5.12
C ARG A 173 -11.99 11.61 3.96
N HIS A 174 -11.57 12.34 2.92
CA HIS A 174 -12.35 12.56 1.70
C HIS A 174 -12.56 11.27 0.88
N ARG A 175 -11.72 10.25 1.06
CA ARG A 175 -11.89 8.91 0.48
C ARG A 175 -12.78 7.99 1.32
N GLY A 176 -13.28 8.48 2.45
CA GLY A 176 -13.97 7.66 3.43
C GLY A 176 -13.04 6.79 4.29
N GLU A 177 -11.72 6.99 4.23
CA GLU A 177 -10.78 6.33 5.13
C GLU A 177 -11.00 6.78 6.58
N LYS A 178 -10.66 5.89 7.52
CA LYS A 178 -10.90 6.07 8.95
C LYS A 178 -9.79 5.46 9.79
N TYR A 179 -9.58 6.04 10.96
CA TYR A 179 -8.70 5.49 11.98
C TYR A 179 -9.32 5.59 13.36
N TRP A 180 -9.63 4.43 13.93
CA TRP A 180 -10.26 4.30 15.23
C TRP A 180 -9.28 3.71 16.25
N GLY A 181 -9.50 4.07 17.51
CA GLY A 181 -8.82 3.50 18.66
C GLY A 181 -9.81 3.25 19.81
N ALA A 182 -9.58 2.19 20.56
CA ALA A 182 -10.33 1.81 21.76
C ALA A 182 -9.46 1.00 22.74
N GLY A 183 -9.98 0.76 23.94
CA GLY A 183 -9.27 0.02 25.00
C GLY A 183 -9.37 -1.50 24.88
N ASP A 184 -10.29 -2.00 24.06
CA ASP A 184 -10.56 -3.43 23.91
C ASP A 184 -11.08 -3.78 22.51
N LEU A 185 -11.02 -5.07 22.18
CA LEU A 185 -11.41 -5.61 20.87
C LEU A 185 -12.91 -5.47 20.57
N ALA A 186 -13.79 -5.56 21.57
CA ALA A 186 -15.22 -5.44 21.34
C ALA A 186 -15.60 -4.00 20.98
N SER A 187 -15.03 -3.04 21.70
CA SER A 187 -15.21 -1.61 21.47
C SER A 187 -14.69 -1.18 20.09
N ILE A 188 -13.51 -1.64 19.68
CA ILE A 188 -12.97 -1.28 18.36
C ILE A 188 -13.81 -1.88 17.21
N ARG A 189 -14.32 -3.11 17.38
CA ARG A 189 -15.27 -3.73 16.44
C ARG A 189 -16.58 -2.94 16.34
N ALA A 190 -17.10 -2.46 17.48
CA ALA A 190 -18.30 -1.64 17.50
C ALA A 190 -18.10 -0.30 16.75
N LEU A 191 -16.94 0.36 16.94
CA LEU A 191 -16.59 1.57 16.19
C LEU A 191 -16.48 1.30 14.68
N ALA A 192 -15.80 0.21 14.30
CA ALA A 192 -15.65 -0.19 12.90
C ALA A 192 -17.00 -0.48 12.23
N ALA A 193 -17.90 -1.19 12.92
CA ALA A 193 -19.24 -1.51 12.44
C ALA A 193 -20.13 -0.26 12.32
N ALA A 194 -20.03 0.67 13.27
CA ALA A 194 -20.74 1.95 13.22
C ALA A 194 -20.25 2.84 12.06
N ASN A 195 -19.00 2.63 11.60
CA ASN A 195 -18.37 3.40 10.52
C ASN A 195 -18.48 4.92 10.71
N GLY A 196 -18.39 5.36 11.97
CA GLY A 196 -18.43 6.77 12.35
C GLY A 196 -17.13 7.53 12.04
N PRO A 197 -17.02 8.80 12.44
CA PRO A 197 -15.78 9.58 12.33
C PRO A 197 -14.57 8.87 12.98
N SER A 198 -13.36 9.17 12.51
CA SER A 198 -12.11 8.70 13.13
C SER A 198 -12.04 9.14 14.60
N THR A 199 -11.28 8.41 15.43
CA THR A 199 -11.04 8.80 16.82
C THR A 199 -10.21 10.10 16.84
N PRO A 200 -10.70 11.20 17.45
CA PRO A 200 -10.02 12.50 17.37
C PRO A 200 -8.59 12.51 17.90
N ALA A 201 -8.26 11.66 18.88
CA ALA A 201 -6.92 11.52 19.42
C ALA A 201 -5.92 10.88 18.44
N LEU A 202 -6.41 10.10 17.47
CA LEU A 202 -5.59 9.47 16.44
C LEU A 202 -5.62 10.28 15.13
N ASP A 203 -6.74 10.89 14.79
CA ASP A 203 -6.90 11.69 13.57
C ASP A 203 -7.55 13.03 13.94
N PRO A 204 -6.79 13.99 14.51
CA PRO A 204 -7.32 15.28 14.93
C PRO A 204 -7.56 16.20 13.73
N ASP A 205 -8.65 16.96 13.77
CA ASP A 205 -9.05 17.90 12.69
C ASP A 205 -7.94 18.92 12.37
N THR A 206 -7.17 19.33 13.36
CA THR A 206 -6.08 20.30 13.20
C THR A 206 -4.93 19.79 12.33
N TRP A 207 -4.83 18.47 12.11
CA TRP A 207 -3.82 17.85 11.24
C TRP A 207 -4.37 17.46 9.87
N TYR A 208 -5.68 17.64 9.64
CA TYR A 208 -6.32 17.35 8.37
C TYR A 208 -6.63 18.64 7.62
N ASN A 209 -5.80 19.00 6.64
CA ASN A 209 -6.00 20.20 5.85
C ASN A 209 -5.80 19.91 4.36
N THR A 210 -6.84 20.13 3.56
CA THR A 210 -6.85 19.92 2.11
C THR A 210 -6.42 21.15 1.30
N VAL A 211 -6.03 22.25 1.97
CA VAL A 211 -5.73 23.56 1.36
C VAL A 211 -4.32 24.02 1.74
N GLY A 212 -3.44 24.16 0.73
CA GLY A 212 -2.03 24.51 0.89
C GLY A 212 -1.15 23.31 1.26
N ASN A 213 0.18 23.46 1.17
CA ASN A 213 1.15 22.44 1.61
C ASN A 213 1.09 22.30 3.14
N ALA A 214 0.06 21.63 3.62
CA ALA A 214 -0.21 21.42 5.03
C ALA A 214 0.72 20.37 5.62
N THR A 215 0.93 20.47 6.92
CA THR A 215 1.97 19.79 7.67
C THR A 215 1.93 18.27 7.53
N ASN A 216 3.10 17.64 7.46
CA ASN A 216 3.28 16.17 7.39
C ASN A 216 2.95 15.43 8.71
N SER A 217 2.21 16.07 9.62
CA SER A 217 2.06 15.71 11.04
C SER A 217 0.95 14.71 11.33
N GLN A 218 0.14 14.30 10.34
CA GLN A 218 -0.92 13.31 10.57
C GLN A 218 -0.37 12.01 11.14
N THR A 219 -1.15 11.45 12.06
CA THR A 219 -0.94 10.09 12.53
C THR A 219 -1.02 9.09 11.41
N GLN A 220 0.01 8.25 11.34
CA GLN A 220 0.05 7.15 10.40
C GLN A 220 -0.60 5.92 11.02
N ALA A 221 -1.55 5.36 10.29
CA ALA A 221 -2.16 4.08 10.58
C ALA A 221 -1.31 2.94 10.02
N TYR A 222 -1.35 1.79 10.70
CA TYR A 222 -0.83 0.53 10.19
C TYR A 222 -1.75 -0.07 9.13
N GLY A 223 -1.19 -0.85 8.22
CA GLY A 223 -1.91 -1.47 7.11
C GLY A 223 -1.02 -2.41 6.30
N PRO A 224 -1.52 -2.91 5.16
CA PRO A 224 -0.79 -3.85 4.30
C PRO A 224 0.47 -3.19 3.72
N ALA A 225 1.55 -3.94 3.49
CA ALA A 225 2.75 -3.40 2.82
C ALA A 225 2.58 -3.35 1.29
N LEU A 226 1.87 -4.34 0.74
CA LEU A 226 1.48 -4.47 -0.66
C LEU A 226 0.15 -5.21 -0.75
N VAL A 227 -0.42 -5.24 -1.94
CA VAL A 227 -1.50 -6.16 -2.32
C VAL A 227 -1.13 -6.81 -3.64
N LEU A 228 -1.09 -8.13 -3.63
CA LEU A 228 -0.82 -8.96 -4.79
C LEU A 228 -2.09 -9.74 -5.12
N ALA A 229 -2.31 -10.07 -6.39
CA ALA A 229 -3.40 -10.94 -6.79
C ALA A 229 -3.04 -11.85 -7.96
N LYS A 230 -3.76 -12.97 -8.06
CA LYS A 230 -3.80 -13.86 -9.22
C LYS A 230 -4.85 -13.40 -10.22
N GLY A 231 -4.81 -13.99 -11.42
CA GLY A 231 -5.71 -13.64 -12.54
C GLY A 231 -5.08 -12.74 -13.60
N TRP A 232 -3.75 -12.67 -13.64
CA TRP A 232 -3.03 -11.85 -14.61
C TRP A 232 -3.30 -12.30 -16.06
N ASP A 233 -3.82 -11.37 -16.87
CA ASP A 233 -4.28 -11.60 -18.24
C ASP A 233 -3.18 -11.38 -19.29
N GLY A 234 -1.91 -11.25 -18.88
CA GLY A 234 -0.78 -11.05 -19.76
C GLY A 234 -0.47 -9.58 -20.08
N ARG A 235 -1.24 -8.61 -19.58
CA ARG A 235 -0.92 -7.19 -19.82
C ARG A 235 0.32 -6.74 -19.04
N PRO A 236 1.10 -5.75 -19.52
CA PRO A 236 2.18 -5.19 -18.74
C PRO A 236 1.67 -4.64 -17.40
N VAL A 237 2.15 -5.20 -16.29
CA VAL A 237 1.87 -4.67 -14.95
C VAL A 237 2.99 -3.67 -14.63
N PRO A 238 2.68 -2.38 -14.43
CA PRO A 238 3.70 -1.41 -14.05
C PRO A 238 4.31 -1.85 -12.73
N LEU A 239 5.64 -1.90 -12.67
CA LEU A 239 6.36 -2.02 -11.41
C LEU A 239 6.24 -0.68 -10.68
N MET A 240 5.06 -0.43 -10.12
CA MET A 240 4.78 0.74 -9.31
C MET A 240 5.60 0.59 -8.04
N LEU A 241 6.54 1.51 -7.83
CA LEU A 241 7.19 1.67 -6.53
C LEU A 241 6.06 1.90 -5.52
N ALA A 242 6.05 1.17 -4.41
CA ALA A 242 5.08 1.29 -3.31
C ALA A 242 5.22 2.62 -2.54
N ASP A 243 5.61 3.68 -3.24
CA ASP A 243 5.91 5.01 -2.74
C ASP A 243 5.83 5.97 -3.94
N SER A 244 4.68 6.63 -4.12
CA SER A 244 4.60 7.77 -5.04
C SER A 244 4.94 9.03 -4.25
N LEU A 245 6.09 9.65 -4.57
CA LEU A 245 6.59 10.87 -3.92
C LEU A 245 5.57 12.03 -3.90
N ALA A 246 4.61 12.04 -4.82
CA ALA A 246 3.55 13.04 -4.88
C ALA A 246 2.47 12.86 -3.79
N GLU A 247 2.11 11.62 -3.43
CA GLU A 247 1.14 11.35 -2.36
C GLU A 247 1.75 11.48 -0.95
N ARG A 248 3.08 11.60 -0.86
CA ARG A 248 3.81 11.75 0.39
C ARG A 248 3.50 13.05 1.12
N GLN A 249 3.03 14.09 0.44
CA GLN A 249 2.80 15.42 1.04
C GLN A 249 1.43 16.02 0.74
N GLU A 250 0.69 15.46 -0.22
CA GLU A 250 -0.56 16.06 -0.67
C GLU A 250 -1.76 15.39 0.01
N ILE A 251 -2.29 16.07 1.02
CA ILE A 251 -3.72 15.94 1.36
C ILE A 251 -4.45 16.79 0.31
N ALA A 252 -4.59 16.30 -0.93
CA ALA A 252 -5.25 17.05 -2.00
C ALA A 252 -6.10 16.12 -2.87
N ALA A 253 -7.31 16.55 -3.19
CA ALA A 253 -8.25 15.77 -4.02
C ALA A 253 -7.70 15.44 -5.42
N SER A 254 -6.74 16.22 -5.93
CA SER A 254 -6.05 15.95 -7.21
C SER A 254 -5.03 14.81 -7.15
N ALA A 255 -4.57 14.42 -5.95
CA ALA A 255 -3.68 13.27 -5.78
C ALA A 255 -4.46 11.94 -5.91
N ASP A 256 -5.77 11.96 -5.63
CA ASP A 256 -6.66 10.79 -5.66
C ASP A 256 -6.94 10.27 -7.07
N GLU A 257 -7.12 11.18 -8.03
CA GLU A 257 -7.38 10.83 -9.43
C GLU A 257 -6.25 10.00 -10.07
N ARG A 258 -5.04 10.06 -9.50
CA ARG A 258 -3.84 9.38 -9.99
C ARG A 258 -3.69 7.94 -9.51
N ARG A 259 -4.55 7.45 -8.62
CA ARG A 259 -4.51 6.07 -8.12
C ARG A 259 -5.13 5.04 -9.07
N ASN A 260 -5.75 5.45 -10.16
CA ASN A 260 -6.14 4.49 -11.20
C ASN A 260 -4.88 4.05 -11.97
N MET A 261 -4.59 2.74 -12.06
CA MET A 261 -3.44 2.22 -12.83
C MET A 261 -3.59 2.46 -14.35
N CYS A 262 -3.38 3.69 -14.82
CA CYS A 262 -3.13 3.94 -16.24
C CYS A 262 -1.87 3.20 -16.69
N SER A 263 -2.06 2.05 -17.36
CA SER A 263 -1.12 1.62 -18.39
C SER A 263 -1.07 2.76 -19.42
N GLY A 264 0.04 3.47 -19.49
CA GLY A 264 0.18 4.67 -20.29
C GLY A 264 -0.27 4.47 -21.73
N VAL A 265 -1.27 5.25 -22.15
CA VAL A 265 -1.30 5.73 -23.53
C VAL A 265 -0.25 6.83 -23.59
N GLN A 266 0.83 6.57 -24.34
CA GLN A 266 1.76 7.62 -24.73
C GLN A 266 0.97 8.69 -25.48
N ILE A 267 1.01 9.92 -24.98
CA ILE A 267 0.83 11.13 -25.79
C ILE A 267 2.23 11.56 -26.23
#